data_AF-A0A2P7Z636-F1
#
_entry.id   AF-A0A2P7Z636-F1
#
_cell.length_a   1.000
_cell.length_b   1.000
_cell.length_c   1.000
_cell.angle_alpha   90.00
_cell.angle_beta   90.00
_cell.angle_gamma   90.00
#
_symmetry.space_group_name_H-M   'P 1'
#
loop_
_entity.id
_entity.type
_entity.pdbx_description
1 polymer ?
#
loop_
_entity_poly.entity_id
_entity_poly.type
_entity_poly.pdbx_seq_one_letter_code
_entity_poly.pdbx_strand_id
1 'polypeptide(L)'
;MAFTRDSPGFSSLLSTPVHSAYTPTQILTYLNHINFPLPLTFPRTPETLTLIHRLQITTIPYDNLSLHYNPSHDNSIHPQDLFNKFITPPLGSRGRGGYCFENATFWLNILRGLGFTAYASQARIRLRDGPVPRGDFVGPRHVIIIVHFADGQRWSSDVGFGGDGPTSPLRLEERESGGTGDKGAVTNLGSQQVRISRGQFPGTMDAGRNQFWFYEYRNGKEVEWNRYYAFADVEAGSWDLEAANWWVQTHPESFQRKGLLLVKFLREKGGDVVNGEGEGVKQVEVVGKMMLADGVVKMNMGGKTEVVKVCRTEAERIGALKEHFGIWLTDEEREGIRGFETELRG
;
A
#
# COMPACT_ATOMS: atom_id res chain seq x y z
N MET A 1 6.73 37.05 5.04
CA MET A 1 7.71 36.32 5.87
C MET A 1 8.51 35.43 4.94
N ALA A 2 9.82 35.64 4.84
CA ALA A 2 10.69 34.81 4.00
C ALA A 2 10.95 33.49 4.73
N PHE A 3 10.41 32.38 4.21
CA PHE A 3 10.73 31.04 4.70
C PHE A 3 12.17 30.72 4.30
N THR A 4 13.07 30.61 5.28
CA THR A 4 14.47 30.22 5.02
C THR A 4 14.55 28.70 4.83
N ARG A 5 15.42 28.27 3.92
CA ARG A 5 15.64 26.87 3.49
C ARG A 5 15.91 25.87 4.63
N ASP A 6 16.27 26.35 5.81
CA ASP A 6 16.69 25.53 6.96
C ASP A 6 15.64 25.47 8.09
N SER A 7 14.39 25.84 7.80
CA SER A 7 13.30 25.74 8.78
C SER A 7 12.97 24.26 9.09
N PRO A 8 12.93 23.83 10.36
CA PRO A 8 12.49 22.49 10.73
C PRO A 8 11.11 22.18 10.12
N GLY A 9 10.98 21.03 9.44
CA GLY A 9 9.71 20.58 8.83
C GLY A 9 9.54 20.86 7.32
N PHE A 10 10.55 21.41 6.63
CA PHE A 10 10.54 21.66 5.18
C PHE A 10 11.43 20.70 4.37
N SER A 11 11.06 20.44 3.10
CA SER A 11 11.93 19.74 2.14
C SER A 11 12.95 20.61 1.50
N SER A 12 14.20 20.16 1.56
CA SER A 12 15.10 20.31 0.44
C SER A 12 15.57 18.93 0.01
N LEU A 13 15.56 18.65 -1.30
CA LEU A 13 16.24 17.48 -1.87
C LEU A 13 17.78 17.56 -1.71
N LEU A 14 18.27 18.60 -1.01
CA LEU A 14 19.68 18.90 -0.75
C LEU A 14 20.11 18.50 0.67
N SER A 15 19.19 18.32 1.62
CA SER A 15 19.52 17.81 2.96
C SER A 15 19.61 16.29 2.93
N THR A 16 20.64 15.72 3.57
CA THR A 16 20.80 14.26 3.70
C THR A 16 19.56 13.67 4.38
N PRO A 17 18.77 12.83 3.69
CA PRO A 17 17.57 12.24 4.28
C PRO A 17 17.95 11.25 5.38
N VAL A 18 17.01 10.95 6.28
CA VAL A 18 17.18 9.85 7.24
C VAL A 18 17.25 8.54 6.45
N HIS A 19 18.46 8.07 6.14
CA HIS A 19 18.83 6.82 5.47
C HIS A 19 17.78 6.21 4.52
N SER A 20 17.49 6.91 3.42
CA SER A 20 16.82 6.33 2.24
C SER A 20 17.85 5.60 1.37
N ALA A 21 17.47 4.48 0.78
CA ALA A 21 18.24 3.80 -0.26
C ALA A 21 18.16 4.48 -1.64
N TYR A 22 17.31 5.50 -1.80
CA TYR A 22 17.11 6.22 -3.06
C TYR A 22 17.88 7.53 -3.12
N THR A 23 18.51 7.77 -4.27
CA THR A 23 19.19 9.02 -4.55
C THR A 23 18.19 10.16 -4.77
N PRO A 24 18.61 11.45 -4.63
CA PRO A 24 17.74 12.58 -4.97
C PRO A 24 17.14 12.51 -6.37
N THR A 25 17.90 12.02 -7.36
CA THR A 25 17.41 11.80 -8.73
C THR A 25 16.30 10.76 -8.78
N GLN A 26 16.43 9.65 -8.05
CA GLN A 26 15.39 8.63 -7.98
C GLN A 26 14.11 9.16 -7.32
N ILE A 27 14.25 9.98 -6.26
CA ILE A 27 13.11 10.65 -5.63
C ILE A 27 12.42 11.61 -6.63
N LEU A 28 13.18 12.38 -7.40
CA LEU A 28 12.62 13.24 -8.46
C LEU A 28 11.87 12.44 -9.52
N THR A 29 12.44 11.33 -9.99
CA THR A 29 11.80 10.44 -10.96
C THR A 29 10.50 9.85 -10.40
N TYR A 30 10.49 9.46 -9.13
CA TYR A 30 9.27 9.01 -8.45
C TYR A 30 8.20 10.10 -8.40
N LEU A 31 8.55 11.33 -7.98
CA LEU A 31 7.60 12.44 -7.92
C LEU A 31 7.00 12.75 -9.30
N ASN A 32 7.82 12.69 -10.36
CA ASN A 32 7.32 12.79 -11.73
C ASN A 32 6.40 11.62 -12.09
N HIS A 33 6.76 10.38 -11.74
CA HIS A 33 5.97 9.19 -12.04
C HIS A 33 4.56 9.22 -11.45
N ILE A 34 4.40 9.74 -10.23
CA ILE A 34 3.10 9.87 -9.56
C ILE A 34 2.32 11.13 -9.95
N ASN A 35 2.87 11.99 -10.82
CA ASN A 35 2.37 13.34 -11.13
C ASN A 35 2.23 14.21 -9.87
N PHE A 36 3.28 14.27 -9.05
CA PHE A 36 3.26 15.07 -7.83
C PHE A 36 3.13 16.58 -8.14
N PRO A 37 2.14 17.28 -7.56
CA PRO A 37 1.76 18.61 -8.03
C PRO A 37 2.49 19.77 -7.35
N LEU A 38 3.19 19.52 -6.23
CA LEU A 38 3.80 20.59 -5.44
C LEU A 38 5.22 20.90 -5.91
N PRO A 39 5.72 22.12 -5.64
CA PRO A 39 7.13 22.44 -5.80
C PRO A 39 8.01 21.44 -5.05
N LEU A 40 9.27 21.27 -5.46
CA LEU A 40 10.21 20.35 -4.81
C LEU A 40 10.49 20.67 -3.33
N THR A 41 10.12 21.87 -2.90
CA THR A 41 10.11 22.31 -1.50
C THR A 41 8.67 22.38 -1.01
N PHE A 42 8.32 21.46 -0.12
CA PHE A 42 6.99 21.35 0.49
C PHE A 42 7.10 20.94 1.97
N PRO A 43 6.09 21.24 2.80
CA PRO A 43 6.12 20.92 4.23
C PRO A 43 5.78 19.43 4.47
N ARG A 44 6.37 18.82 5.52
CA ARG A 44 6.03 17.44 5.94
C ARG A 44 4.88 17.47 6.93
N THR A 45 3.67 17.66 6.43
CA THR A 45 2.45 17.65 7.25
C THR A 45 1.63 16.38 6.97
N PRO A 46 0.64 16.06 7.82
CA PRO A 46 -0.32 14.99 7.54
C PRO A 46 -1.05 15.16 6.20
N GLU A 47 -1.31 16.40 5.77
CA GLU A 47 -1.96 16.70 4.48
C GLU A 47 -1.05 16.32 3.31
N THR A 48 0.24 16.67 3.38
CA THR A 48 1.24 16.23 2.38
C THR A 48 1.37 14.70 2.35
N LEU A 49 1.40 14.06 3.53
CA LEU A 49 1.46 12.59 3.62
C LEU A 49 0.23 11.96 2.97
N THR A 50 -0.95 12.54 3.17
CA THR A 50 -2.22 12.10 2.57
C THR A 50 -2.20 12.24 1.06
N LEU A 51 -1.76 13.39 0.54
CA LEU A 51 -1.62 13.62 -0.89
C LEU A 51 -0.72 12.56 -1.54
N ILE A 52 0.50 12.37 -1.03
CA ILE A 52 1.46 11.46 -1.64
C ILE A 52 1.01 10.00 -1.49
N HIS A 53 0.39 9.62 -0.37
CA HIS A 53 -0.20 8.30 -0.19
C HIS A 53 -1.26 8.00 -1.26
N ARG A 54 -2.19 8.93 -1.50
CA ARG A 54 -3.24 8.77 -2.50
C ARG A 54 -2.68 8.72 -3.92
N LEU A 55 -1.67 9.54 -4.22
CA LEU A 55 -0.96 9.50 -5.49
C LEU A 55 -0.23 8.15 -5.69
N GLN A 56 0.41 7.60 -4.64
CA GLN A 56 1.07 6.30 -4.65
C GLN A 56 0.10 5.18 -5.01
N ILE A 57 -0.97 4.99 -4.22
CA ILE A 57 -1.88 3.83 -4.39
C ILE A 57 -2.70 3.87 -5.68
N THR A 58 -2.82 5.05 -6.30
CA THR A 58 -3.53 5.24 -7.58
C THR A 58 -2.60 5.17 -8.79
N THR A 59 -1.28 5.22 -8.59
CA THR A 59 -0.27 5.13 -9.65
C THR A 59 0.38 3.75 -9.67
N ILE A 60 0.87 3.29 -8.52
CA ILE A 60 1.57 2.02 -8.35
C ILE A 60 0.60 1.01 -7.72
N PRO A 61 0.23 -0.06 -8.44
CA PRO A 61 -0.73 -1.02 -7.94
C PRO A 61 -0.14 -1.92 -6.84
N TYR A 62 -1.01 -2.56 -6.10
CA TYR A 62 -0.66 -3.79 -5.39
C TYR A 62 -0.74 -4.95 -6.38
N ASP A 63 0.31 -5.76 -6.52
CA ASP A 63 0.27 -6.98 -7.34
C ASP A 63 1.18 -8.07 -6.79
N ASN A 64 0.75 -9.34 -6.86
CA ASN A 64 1.63 -10.48 -6.58
C ASN A 64 2.07 -11.20 -7.87
N LEU A 65 2.04 -10.52 -9.03
CA LEU A 65 2.29 -11.15 -10.33
C LEU A 65 3.68 -11.76 -10.42
N SER A 66 4.67 -11.24 -9.69
CA SER A 66 6.01 -11.84 -9.67
C SER A 66 5.99 -13.27 -9.12
N LEU A 67 5.13 -13.62 -8.17
CA LEU A 67 5.05 -15.00 -7.66
C LEU A 67 4.49 -16.00 -8.69
N HIS A 68 3.82 -15.49 -9.72
CA HIS A 68 3.08 -16.31 -10.70
C HIS A 68 3.71 -16.28 -12.09
N TYR A 69 4.23 -15.13 -12.52
CA TYR A 69 4.76 -14.90 -13.86
C TYR A 69 6.28 -14.76 -13.90
N ASN A 70 6.97 -14.49 -12.79
CA ASN A 70 8.44 -14.58 -12.79
C ASN A 70 8.81 -16.06 -12.96
N PRO A 71 9.69 -16.45 -13.91
CA PRO A 71 10.14 -17.83 -14.04
C PRO A 71 10.70 -18.44 -12.75
N SER A 72 11.28 -17.61 -11.87
CA SER A 72 11.78 -18.05 -10.56
C SER A 72 10.70 -18.12 -9.48
N HIS A 73 9.49 -17.63 -9.74
CA HIS A 73 8.36 -17.52 -8.80
C HIS A 73 8.72 -16.84 -7.47
N ASP A 74 9.65 -15.91 -7.52
CA ASP A 74 10.17 -15.16 -6.38
C ASP A 74 9.98 -13.64 -6.57
N ASN A 75 10.20 -12.92 -5.49
CA ASN A 75 10.27 -11.48 -5.49
C ASN A 75 11.40 -10.95 -4.61
N SER A 76 12.01 -9.85 -5.09
CA SER A 76 13.02 -9.11 -4.36
C SER A 76 12.39 -7.92 -3.65
N ILE A 77 12.76 -7.72 -2.38
CA ILE A 77 12.44 -6.51 -1.62
C ILE A 77 13.64 -5.56 -1.54
N HIS A 78 14.71 -5.82 -2.29
CA HIS A 78 15.85 -4.91 -2.34
C HIS A 78 15.42 -3.57 -2.97
N PRO A 79 15.70 -2.40 -2.34
CA PRO A 79 15.14 -1.12 -2.79
C PRO A 79 15.38 -0.79 -4.26
N GLN A 80 16.57 -1.11 -4.80
CA GLN A 80 16.91 -0.80 -6.19
C GLN A 80 16.16 -1.69 -7.19
N ASP A 81 15.88 -2.95 -6.84
CA ASP A 81 15.11 -3.86 -7.67
C ASP A 81 13.67 -3.38 -7.74
N LEU A 82 13.12 -2.93 -6.60
CA LEU A 82 11.80 -2.32 -6.51
C LEU A 82 11.68 -1.04 -7.34
N PHE A 83 12.70 -0.17 -7.28
CA PHE A 83 12.71 1.06 -8.07
C PHE A 83 12.67 0.76 -9.58
N ASN A 84 13.49 -0.18 -10.02
CA ASN A 84 13.50 -0.62 -11.42
C ASN A 84 12.16 -1.28 -11.79
N LYS A 85 11.61 -2.12 -10.93
CA LYS A 85 10.32 -2.78 -11.17
C LYS A 85 9.17 -1.80 -11.32
N PHE A 86 9.04 -0.84 -10.40
CA PHE A 86 7.87 0.04 -10.31
C PHE A 86 7.98 1.24 -11.25
N ILE A 87 9.18 1.83 -11.34
CA ILE A 87 9.39 3.11 -12.02
C ILE A 87 10.07 2.91 -13.38
N THR A 88 11.06 2.00 -13.49
CA THR A 88 12.00 1.99 -14.63
C THR A 88 12.51 0.59 -15.04
N PRO A 89 12.02 -0.01 -16.13
CA PRO A 89 12.88 -0.89 -16.93
C PRO A 89 12.80 -0.56 -18.42
N PRO A 90 13.81 -0.90 -19.26
CA PRO A 90 14.58 -0.04 -20.20
C PRO A 90 13.83 0.90 -21.18
N LEU A 91 12.51 0.99 -21.15
CA LEU A 91 11.63 1.84 -21.97
C LEU A 91 10.59 2.63 -21.15
N GLY A 92 10.66 2.63 -19.81
CA GLY A 92 9.71 3.30 -18.89
C GLY A 92 8.90 2.32 -18.04
N SER A 93 8.13 2.82 -17.06
CA SER A 93 7.34 1.95 -16.17
C SER A 93 6.42 1.00 -16.95
N ARG A 94 6.49 -0.30 -16.63
CA ARG A 94 5.62 -1.33 -17.21
C ARG A 94 4.26 -1.43 -16.51
N GLY A 95 3.92 -0.44 -15.68
CA GLY A 95 2.71 -0.39 -14.84
C GLY A 95 2.75 -1.35 -13.65
N ARG A 96 3.88 -2.03 -13.41
CA ARG A 96 4.04 -3.01 -12.34
C ARG A 96 4.09 -2.35 -10.97
N GLY A 97 3.55 -3.04 -9.98
CA GLY A 97 3.77 -2.79 -8.57
C GLY A 97 4.30 -4.05 -7.91
N GLY A 98 3.91 -4.26 -6.66
CA GLY A 98 4.33 -5.42 -5.88
C GLY A 98 3.37 -5.69 -4.74
N TYR A 99 3.60 -6.76 -4.00
CA TYR A 99 2.72 -7.06 -2.86
C TYR A 99 3.18 -6.29 -1.61
N CYS A 100 2.71 -6.66 -0.43
CA CYS A 100 2.90 -5.88 0.80
C CYS A 100 4.36 -5.53 1.13
N PHE A 101 5.30 -6.48 1.08
CA PHE A 101 6.71 -6.19 1.46
C PHE A 101 7.43 -5.31 0.42
N GLU A 102 7.12 -5.50 -0.86
CA GLU A 102 7.68 -4.70 -1.95
C GLU A 102 7.16 -3.26 -1.87
N ASN A 103 5.83 -3.09 -1.75
CA ASN A 103 5.22 -1.77 -1.61
C ASN A 103 5.67 -1.05 -0.34
N ALA A 104 5.72 -1.74 0.81
CA ALA A 104 6.14 -1.13 2.07
C ALA A 104 7.61 -0.73 2.07
N THR A 105 8.51 -1.57 1.55
CA THR A 105 9.95 -1.25 1.46
C THR A 105 10.19 -0.08 0.52
N PHE A 106 9.55 -0.07 -0.65
CA PHE A 106 9.60 1.06 -1.57
C PHE A 106 9.09 2.34 -0.89
N TRP A 107 7.90 2.27 -0.28
CA TRP A 107 7.24 3.40 0.36
C TRP A 107 8.04 4.00 1.52
N LEU A 108 8.64 3.16 2.37
CA LEU A 108 9.52 3.61 3.45
C LEU A 108 10.69 4.43 2.91
N ASN A 109 11.35 3.95 1.85
CA ASN A 109 12.49 4.61 1.25
C ASN A 109 12.09 5.91 0.53
N ILE A 110 10.90 5.95 -0.09
CA ILE A 110 10.32 7.18 -0.64
C ILE A 110 10.07 8.20 0.47
N LEU A 111 9.35 7.84 1.53
CA LEU A 111 9.05 8.74 2.65
C LEU A 111 10.31 9.31 3.28
N ARG A 112 11.29 8.43 3.55
CA ARG A 112 12.60 8.84 4.06
C ARG A 112 13.34 9.76 3.10
N GLY A 113 13.34 9.47 1.80
CA GLY A 113 13.98 10.29 0.77
C GLY A 113 13.32 11.66 0.58
N LEU A 114 12.01 11.74 0.85
CA LEU A 114 11.26 12.99 0.93
C LEU A 114 11.43 13.69 2.29
N GLY A 115 12.21 13.14 3.21
CA GLY A 115 12.55 13.70 4.51
C GLY A 115 11.47 13.58 5.59
N PHE A 116 10.54 12.62 5.47
CA PHE A 116 9.70 12.21 6.58
C PHE A 116 10.49 11.31 7.55
N THR A 117 10.25 11.45 8.86
CA THR A 117 10.72 10.51 9.87
C THR A 117 9.79 9.31 9.89
N ALA A 118 10.25 8.16 9.39
CA ALA A 118 9.42 6.97 9.28
C ALA A 118 10.19 5.66 9.52
N TYR A 119 9.48 4.64 10.00
CA TYR A 119 9.96 3.26 10.18
C TYR A 119 8.89 2.24 9.79
N ALA A 120 9.30 1.01 9.51
CA ALA A 120 8.40 -0.11 9.25
C ALA A 120 8.04 -0.84 10.54
N SER A 121 6.84 -1.39 10.63
CA SER A 121 6.40 -2.31 11.67
C SER A 121 5.74 -3.52 11.03
N GLN A 122 6.05 -4.71 11.54
CA GLN A 122 5.41 -5.94 11.09
C GLN A 122 3.96 -6.01 11.58
N ALA A 123 3.07 -6.45 10.70
CA ALA A 123 1.65 -6.60 10.96
C ALA A 123 1.20 -8.06 10.84
N ARG A 124 0.45 -8.48 11.85
CA ARG A 124 -0.27 -9.76 11.91
C ARG A 124 -1.63 -9.57 11.28
N ILE A 125 -1.97 -10.40 10.29
CA ILE A 125 -3.23 -10.26 9.55
C ILE A 125 -4.25 -11.30 9.99
N ARG A 126 -5.52 -11.05 9.70
CA ARG A 126 -6.56 -12.08 9.69
C ARG A 126 -6.87 -12.43 8.24
N LEU A 127 -6.88 -13.73 7.95
CA LEU A 127 -7.19 -14.21 6.60
C LEU A 127 -8.67 -13.97 6.29
N ARG A 128 -8.97 -13.74 5.01
CA ARG A 128 -10.34 -13.68 4.52
C ARG A 128 -10.96 -15.07 4.54
N ASP A 129 -12.19 -15.13 5.03
CA ASP A 129 -13.12 -16.24 4.85
C ASP A 129 -14.38 -15.65 4.21
N GLY A 130 -14.46 -15.79 2.88
CA GLY A 130 -15.42 -15.09 2.06
C GLY A 130 -15.21 -13.56 2.04
N PRO A 131 -16.26 -12.74 2.27
CA PRO A 131 -16.18 -11.28 2.09
C PRO A 131 -15.46 -10.54 3.22
N VAL A 132 -15.17 -11.21 4.36
CA VAL A 132 -14.69 -10.57 5.59
C VAL A 132 -13.53 -11.37 6.22
N PRO A 133 -12.65 -10.74 7.02
CA PRO A 133 -11.66 -11.47 7.78
C PRO A 133 -12.33 -12.24 8.94
N ARG A 134 -11.95 -13.51 9.11
CA ARG A 134 -12.42 -14.39 10.19
C ARG A 134 -11.25 -15.16 10.82
N GLY A 135 -11.51 -15.76 11.98
CA GLY A 135 -10.52 -16.53 12.72
C GLY A 135 -9.48 -15.66 13.43
N ASP A 136 -8.39 -16.29 13.83
CA ASP A 136 -7.32 -15.68 14.61
C ASP A 136 -6.35 -14.87 13.75
N PHE A 137 -5.60 -14.00 14.42
CA PHE A 137 -4.45 -13.34 13.81
C PHE A 137 -3.36 -14.37 13.56
N VAL A 138 -2.89 -14.43 12.32
CA VAL A 138 -1.75 -15.26 11.93
C VAL A 138 -0.42 -14.53 12.22
N GLY A 139 0.71 -15.16 11.89
CA GLY A 139 2.03 -14.56 12.00
C GLY A 139 2.18 -13.22 11.24
N PRO A 140 3.27 -12.49 11.50
CA PRO A 140 3.57 -11.22 10.82
C PRO A 140 3.80 -11.45 9.33
N ARG A 141 2.79 -11.18 8.51
CA ARG A 141 2.78 -11.42 7.06
C ARG A 141 2.43 -10.16 6.25
N HIS A 142 2.49 -9.01 6.90
CA HIS A 142 2.23 -7.70 6.33
C HIS A 142 3.14 -6.66 6.98
N VAL A 143 3.25 -5.48 6.39
CA VAL A 143 4.14 -4.40 6.83
C VAL A 143 3.41 -3.07 6.76
N ILE A 144 3.52 -2.28 7.83
CA ILE A 144 2.95 -0.94 7.94
C ILE A 144 4.07 0.06 8.12
N ILE A 145 3.96 1.24 7.52
CA ILE A 145 4.90 2.34 7.77
C ILE A 145 4.30 3.30 8.78
N ILE A 146 5.06 3.63 9.82
CA ILE A 146 4.69 4.62 10.83
C ILE A 146 5.49 5.89 10.58
N VAL A 147 4.81 7.03 10.55
CA VAL A 147 5.37 8.36 10.31
C VAL A 147 5.24 9.19 11.59
N HIS A 148 6.34 9.81 12.01
CA HIS A 148 6.41 10.72 13.14
C HIS A 148 6.51 12.17 12.67
N PHE A 149 5.76 13.05 13.32
CA PHE A 149 5.78 14.49 13.08
C PHE A 149 6.41 15.25 14.25
N ALA A 150 6.88 16.48 13.99
CA ALA A 150 7.60 17.31 14.96
C ALA A 150 6.74 17.70 16.18
N ASP A 151 5.42 17.70 16.04
CA ASP A 151 4.45 17.96 17.11
C ASP A 151 4.14 16.70 17.97
N GLY A 152 4.88 15.61 17.74
CA GLY A 152 4.71 14.34 18.45
C GLY A 152 3.61 13.44 17.89
N GLN A 153 2.89 13.86 16.84
CA GLN A 153 1.89 13.01 16.22
C GLN A 153 2.52 11.82 15.50
N ARG A 154 1.81 10.68 15.54
CA ARG A 154 2.18 9.45 14.84
C ARG A 154 1.04 9.01 13.94
N TRP A 155 1.36 8.58 12.73
CA TRP A 155 0.40 8.17 11.71
C TRP A 155 0.84 6.86 11.06
N SER A 156 -0.09 5.92 10.86
CA SER A 156 0.15 4.78 9.99
C SER A 156 -0.11 5.17 8.53
N SER A 157 0.74 4.67 7.64
CA SER A 157 0.62 4.85 6.19
C SER A 157 0.89 3.49 5.53
N ASP A 158 -0.17 2.87 5.03
CA ASP A 158 -0.13 1.55 4.43
C ASP A 158 -0.62 1.60 2.98
N VAL A 159 0.33 1.47 2.07
CA VAL A 159 0.08 1.48 0.61
C VAL A 159 0.10 0.07 0.02
N GLY A 160 0.23 -0.97 0.87
CA GLY A 160 0.56 -2.33 0.47
C GLY A 160 -0.43 -3.41 0.93
N PHE A 161 -1.54 -3.07 1.57
CA PHE A 161 -2.51 -4.08 2.04
C PHE A 161 -3.39 -4.67 0.92
N GLY A 162 -3.51 -3.98 -0.20
CA GLY A 162 -4.39 -4.36 -1.31
C GLY A 162 -5.79 -3.72 -1.23
N GLY A 163 -6.83 -4.44 -1.67
CA GLY A 163 -8.14 -3.88 -1.97
C GLY A 163 -8.90 -3.30 -0.77
N ASP A 164 -8.62 -3.76 0.44
CA ASP A 164 -9.23 -3.27 1.68
C ASP A 164 -8.29 -2.38 2.49
N GLY A 165 -7.17 -1.98 1.89
CA GLY A 165 -6.21 -1.08 2.50
C GLY A 165 -6.82 0.32 2.71
N PRO A 166 -6.20 1.10 3.61
CA PRO A 166 -6.61 2.48 3.81
C PRO A 166 -6.31 3.30 2.54
N THR A 167 -7.20 4.23 2.19
CA THR A 167 -7.01 5.19 1.09
C THR A 167 -6.35 6.48 1.57
N SER A 168 -6.03 6.58 2.86
CA SER A 168 -5.31 7.69 3.48
C SER A 168 -4.55 7.23 4.71
N PRO A 169 -3.45 7.90 5.09
CA PRO A 169 -2.81 7.69 6.37
C PRO A 169 -3.80 7.84 7.54
N LEU A 170 -3.62 7.07 8.60
CA LEU A 170 -4.49 7.08 9.77
C LEU A 170 -3.70 7.49 11.02
N ARG A 171 -4.22 8.45 11.77
CA ARG A 171 -3.59 8.88 13.02
C ARG A 171 -3.62 7.74 14.06
N LEU A 172 -2.48 7.52 14.72
CA LEU A 172 -2.39 6.61 15.85
C LEU A 172 -2.91 7.32 17.11
N GLU A 173 -4.19 7.13 17.41
CA GLU A 173 -4.80 7.69 18.62
C GLU A 173 -4.93 6.61 19.70
N GLU A 174 -4.30 6.83 20.85
CA GLU A 174 -4.45 5.93 22.00
C GLU A 174 -5.90 5.89 22.46
N ARG A 175 -6.50 4.72 22.28
CA ARG A 175 -7.88 4.42 22.64
C ARG A 175 -7.91 2.98 23.11
N GLU A 176 -8.64 2.71 24.16
CA GLU A 176 -8.86 1.33 24.58
C GLU A 176 -9.73 0.60 23.55
N SER A 177 -9.30 -0.60 23.19
CA SER A 177 -10.01 -1.51 22.31
C SER A 177 -11.37 -1.87 22.91
N GLY A 178 -12.43 -1.80 22.11
CA GLY A 178 -13.79 -2.19 22.53
C GLY A 178 -14.81 -1.05 22.55
N GLY A 179 -14.40 0.19 22.28
CA GLY A 179 -15.33 1.31 22.11
C GLY A 179 -16.16 1.21 20.83
N THR A 180 -17.48 1.28 20.95
CA THR A 180 -18.45 1.37 19.84
C THR A 180 -18.47 2.74 19.15
N GLY A 181 -17.72 3.72 19.66
CA GLY A 181 -17.74 5.10 19.16
C GLY A 181 -17.06 5.32 17.81
N ASP A 182 -17.46 6.39 17.12
CA ASP A 182 -17.02 6.73 15.75
C ASP A 182 -15.78 7.63 15.68
N LYS A 183 -15.14 7.94 16.83
CA LYS A 183 -13.98 8.84 16.87
C LYS A 183 -12.95 8.37 15.83
N GLY A 184 -12.29 9.29 15.12
CA GLY A 184 -11.25 9.01 14.10
C GLY A 184 -11.56 7.93 13.07
N ALA A 185 -12.83 7.57 12.89
CA ALA A 185 -13.29 6.86 11.72
C ALA A 185 -13.17 7.81 10.54
N VAL A 186 -12.55 7.34 9.47
CA VAL A 186 -12.49 8.05 8.19
C VAL A 186 -13.22 7.24 7.14
N THR A 187 -13.85 7.94 6.19
CA THR A 187 -14.40 7.29 5.00
C THR A 187 -13.25 6.77 4.14
N ASN A 188 -13.31 5.50 3.75
CA ASN A 188 -12.26 4.84 2.97
C ASN A 188 -12.57 4.83 1.47
N LEU A 189 -13.55 4.02 1.08
CA LEU A 189 -14.10 3.96 -0.27
C LEU A 189 -15.60 3.65 -0.17
N GLY A 190 -16.44 4.51 -0.74
CA GLY A 190 -17.88 4.33 -0.65
C GLY A 190 -18.42 4.48 0.78
N SER A 191 -19.25 3.51 1.20
CA SER A 191 -19.76 3.45 2.58
C SER A 191 -18.76 2.85 3.58
N GLN A 192 -17.61 2.35 3.12
CA GLN A 192 -16.62 1.75 4.01
C GLN A 192 -15.97 2.82 4.87
N GLN A 193 -15.86 2.54 6.16
CA GLN A 193 -15.12 3.36 7.11
C GLN A 193 -13.99 2.54 7.73
N VAL A 194 -12.89 3.22 8.02
CA VAL A 194 -11.70 2.61 8.62
C VAL A 194 -11.21 3.45 9.80
N ARG A 195 -10.52 2.81 10.74
CA ARG A 195 -9.88 3.49 11.87
C ARG A 195 -8.69 2.69 12.41
N ILE A 196 -7.91 3.34 13.25
CA ILE A 196 -6.92 2.68 14.12
C ILE A 196 -7.42 2.72 15.56
N SER A 197 -7.31 1.60 16.27
CA SER A 197 -7.53 1.50 17.72
C SER A 197 -6.32 0.85 18.41
N ARG A 198 -6.17 1.00 19.72
CA ARG A 198 -5.10 0.34 20.51
C ARG A 198 -5.71 -0.66 21.48
N GLY A 199 -5.02 -1.74 21.80
CA GLY A 199 -5.48 -2.63 22.86
C GLY A 199 -4.68 -3.90 22.99
N GLN A 200 -5.13 -4.76 23.89
CA GLN A 200 -4.47 -6.04 24.13
C GLN A 200 -4.59 -6.96 22.91
N PHE A 201 -3.47 -7.58 22.54
CA PHE A 201 -3.46 -8.62 21.52
C PHE A 201 -4.20 -9.88 22.02
N PRO A 202 -5.19 -10.39 21.26
CA PRO A 202 -5.94 -11.57 21.67
C PRO A 202 -5.04 -12.77 21.98
N GLY A 203 -5.40 -13.54 23.02
CA GLY A 203 -4.66 -14.74 23.42
C GLY A 203 -3.34 -14.50 24.14
N THR A 204 -3.03 -13.27 24.56
CA THR A 204 -1.81 -12.95 25.33
C THR A 204 -2.09 -12.85 26.82
N MET A 205 -1.11 -13.25 27.64
CA MET A 205 -1.24 -13.27 29.10
C MET A 205 -0.79 -11.96 29.77
N ASP A 206 0.20 -11.26 29.20
CA ASP A 206 0.71 -9.99 29.72
C ASP A 206 0.06 -8.83 28.96
N ALA A 207 -1.12 -8.40 29.43
CA ALA A 207 -1.89 -7.35 28.81
C ALA A 207 -1.12 -6.01 28.73
N GLY A 208 -0.26 -5.72 29.71
CA GLY A 208 0.50 -4.46 29.77
C GLY A 208 1.55 -4.37 28.66
N ARG A 209 2.25 -5.47 28.37
CA ARG A 209 3.28 -5.50 27.32
C ARG A 209 2.75 -5.83 25.92
N ASN A 210 1.67 -6.59 25.82
CA ASN A 210 1.13 -7.02 24.53
C ASN A 210 0.06 -6.05 23.99
N GLN A 211 0.39 -4.77 23.97
CA GLN A 211 -0.44 -3.72 23.39
C GLN A 211 -0.14 -3.57 21.90
N PHE A 212 -1.19 -3.64 21.08
CA PHE A 212 -1.10 -3.55 19.62
C PHE A 212 -2.06 -2.47 19.12
N TRP A 213 -1.70 -1.91 17.97
CA TRP A 213 -2.60 -1.13 17.14
C TRP A 213 -3.38 -2.07 16.22
N PHE A 214 -4.67 -1.80 16.03
CA PHE A 214 -5.55 -2.56 15.16
C PHE A 214 -6.08 -1.67 14.04
N TYR A 215 -5.93 -2.13 12.80
CA TYR A 215 -6.67 -1.58 11.67
C TYR A 215 -8.04 -2.24 11.57
N GLU A 216 -9.04 -1.40 11.75
CA GLU A 216 -10.44 -1.77 11.80
C GLU A 216 -11.21 -1.18 10.63
N TYR A 217 -12.19 -1.92 10.14
CA TYR A 217 -13.09 -1.48 9.09
C TYR A 217 -14.53 -1.84 9.41
N ARG A 218 -15.47 -1.13 8.79
CA ARG A 218 -16.89 -1.50 8.69
C ARG A 218 -17.48 -1.02 7.37
N ASN A 219 -18.48 -1.73 6.85
CA ASN A 219 -19.14 -1.39 5.59
C ASN A 219 -20.50 -0.73 5.87
N GLY A 220 -20.48 0.53 6.31
CA GLY A 220 -21.65 1.26 6.79
C GLY A 220 -21.65 1.44 8.31
N LYS A 221 -22.27 2.52 8.79
CA LYS A 221 -22.25 2.92 10.20
C LYS A 221 -22.92 1.92 11.14
N GLU A 222 -23.94 1.23 10.65
CA GLU A 222 -24.71 0.23 11.40
C GLU A 222 -23.99 -1.12 11.54
N VAL A 223 -22.85 -1.29 10.87
CA VAL A 223 -22.07 -2.55 10.91
C VAL A 223 -20.99 -2.44 11.99
N GLU A 224 -20.83 -3.51 12.77
CA GLU A 224 -19.77 -3.57 13.77
C GLU A 224 -18.37 -3.48 13.16
N TRP A 225 -17.45 -2.88 13.91
CA TRP A 225 -16.04 -2.82 13.55
C TRP A 225 -15.44 -4.22 13.54
N ASN A 226 -14.74 -4.55 12.46
CA ASN A 226 -13.99 -5.79 12.35
C ASN A 226 -12.51 -5.48 12.09
N ARG A 227 -11.62 -6.36 12.55
CA ARG A 227 -10.17 -6.16 12.49
C ARG A 227 -9.57 -6.92 11.31
N TYR A 228 -8.77 -6.22 10.51
CA TYR A 228 -8.00 -6.81 9.42
C TYR A 228 -6.60 -7.21 9.87
N TYR A 229 -5.89 -6.31 10.54
CA TYR A 229 -4.52 -6.56 11.00
C TYR A 229 -4.19 -5.82 12.29
N ALA A 230 -3.13 -6.28 12.94
CA ALA A 230 -2.59 -5.73 14.17
C ALA A 230 -1.08 -5.53 14.05
N PHE A 231 -0.54 -4.41 14.54
CA PHE A 231 0.89 -4.11 14.52
C PHE A 231 1.32 -3.48 15.84
N ALA A 232 2.61 -3.60 16.18
CA ALA A 232 3.17 -3.06 17.41
C ALA A 232 3.98 -1.79 17.14
N ASP A 233 4.40 -1.10 18.21
CA ASP A 233 5.34 0.03 18.12
C ASP A 233 6.80 -0.43 17.84
N VAL A 234 7.03 -1.74 17.66
CA VAL A 234 8.36 -2.31 17.41
C VAL A 234 8.77 -2.02 15.96
N GLU A 235 9.92 -1.36 15.79
CA GLU A 235 10.51 -1.13 14.47
C GLU A 235 11.03 -2.45 13.89
N ALA A 236 10.72 -2.68 12.61
CA ALA A 236 11.21 -3.82 11.84
C ALA A 236 12.36 -3.37 10.91
N GLY A 237 13.50 -4.05 11.02
CA GLY A 237 14.64 -3.89 10.13
C GLY A 237 14.49 -4.69 8.84
N SER A 238 15.42 -4.51 7.90
CA SER A 238 15.40 -5.22 6.61
C SER A 238 15.42 -6.75 6.77
N TRP A 239 16.13 -7.28 7.77
CA TRP A 239 16.17 -8.72 8.05
C TRP A 239 14.84 -9.27 8.58
N ASP A 240 14.11 -8.49 9.38
CA ASP A 240 12.76 -8.87 9.83
C ASP A 240 11.81 -8.95 8.62
N LEU A 241 11.91 -7.97 7.72
CA LEU A 241 11.12 -7.96 6.50
C LEU A 241 11.49 -9.10 5.56
N GLU A 242 12.78 -9.41 5.38
CA GLU A 242 13.27 -10.48 4.51
C GLU A 242 12.82 -11.85 5.02
N ALA A 243 12.94 -12.12 6.32
CA ALA A 243 12.50 -13.39 6.90
C ALA A 243 10.99 -13.63 6.70
N ALA A 244 10.19 -12.59 6.90
CA ALA A 244 8.75 -12.66 6.68
C ALA A 244 8.39 -12.73 5.18
N ASN A 245 9.07 -11.97 4.33
CA ASN A 245 8.97 -12.02 2.87
C ASN A 245 9.24 -13.43 2.35
N TRP A 246 10.33 -14.06 2.79
CA TRP A 246 10.69 -15.43 2.43
C TRP A 246 9.56 -16.41 2.73
N TRP A 247 8.98 -16.38 3.93
CA TRP A 247 7.83 -17.23 4.25
C TRP A 247 6.65 -16.95 3.31
N VAL A 248 6.31 -15.67 3.12
CA VAL A 248 5.13 -15.30 2.32
C VAL A 248 5.29 -15.64 0.84
N GLN A 249 6.49 -15.55 0.27
CA GLN A 249 6.74 -15.88 -1.13
C GLN A 249 6.97 -17.38 -1.38
N THR A 250 7.50 -18.13 -0.41
CA THR A 250 7.91 -19.54 -0.64
C THR A 250 7.02 -20.58 0.03
N HIS A 251 6.38 -20.26 1.15
CA HIS A 251 5.69 -21.30 1.93
C HIS A 251 4.45 -21.81 1.18
N PRO A 252 4.23 -23.15 1.08
CA PRO A 252 3.12 -23.71 0.31
C PRO A 252 1.75 -23.28 0.84
N GLU A 253 1.63 -22.99 2.14
CA GLU A 253 0.40 -22.44 2.75
C GLU A 253 0.23 -20.92 2.64
N SER A 254 1.12 -20.22 1.93
CA SER A 254 0.93 -18.79 1.68
C SER A 254 -0.15 -18.58 0.63
N PHE A 255 -1.21 -17.83 0.98
CA PHE A 255 -2.28 -17.48 0.04
C PHE A 255 -1.77 -16.67 -1.16
N GLN A 256 -0.61 -16.00 -1.03
CA GLN A 256 0.00 -15.25 -2.11
C GLN A 256 0.50 -16.14 -3.25
N ARG A 257 0.79 -17.43 -2.95
CA ARG A 257 1.16 -18.43 -3.97
C ARG A 257 -0.06 -19.13 -4.57
N LYS A 258 -1.13 -19.28 -3.78
CA LYS A 258 -2.35 -20.01 -4.18
C LYS A 258 -3.33 -19.19 -5.01
N GLY A 259 -3.17 -17.87 -5.07
CA GLY A 259 -4.08 -16.98 -5.78
C GLY A 259 -3.40 -15.74 -6.32
N LEU A 260 -3.78 -15.36 -7.53
CA LEU A 260 -3.29 -14.16 -8.18
C LEU A 260 -4.17 -12.98 -7.79
N LEU A 261 -3.55 -11.93 -7.26
CA LEU A 261 -4.22 -10.72 -6.82
C LEU A 261 -3.51 -9.47 -7.33
N LEU A 262 -4.28 -8.60 -7.97
CA LEU A 262 -3.85 -7.29 -8.41
C LEU A 262 -4.94 -6.28 -8.06
N VAL A 263 -4.55 -5.13 -7.51
CA VAL A 263 -5.43 -4.05 -7.08
C VAL A 263 -4.83 -2.72 -7.51
N LYS A 264 -5.63 -1.90 -8.19
CA LYS A 264 -5.28 -0.54 -8.57
C LYS A 264 -6.40 0.40 -8.13
N PHE A 265 -6.10 1.33 -7.22
CA PHE A 265 -7.06 2.37 -6.87
C PHE A 265 -7.20 3.38 -8.02
N LEU A 266 -8.38 3.96 -8.15
CA LEU A 266 -8.75 4.89 -9.20
C LEU A 266 -8.95 6.28 -8.59
N ARG A 267 -8.49 7.31 -9.30
CA ARG A 267 -8.73 8.73 -9.00
C ARG A 267 -9.43 9.41 -10.18
N GLU A 268 -10.11 10.53 -9.94
CA GLU A 268 -10.80 11.29 -11.00
C GLU A 268 -9.84 11.71 -12.12
N LYS A 269 -10.26 11.52 -13.39
CA LYS A 269 -9.51 12.00 -14.56
C LYS A 269 -9.65 13.53 -14.67
N GLY A 270 -8.53 14.24 -14.88
CA GLY A 270 -8.51 15.71 -14.98
C GLY A 270 -8.22 16.43 -13.65
N GLY A 271 -7.85 15.69 -12.61
CA GLY A 271 -7.26 16.25 -11.38
C GLY A 271 -5.81 16.71 -11.56
N ASP A 272 -5.45 17.27 -12.72
CA ASP A 272 -4.22 18.03 -12.84
C ASP A 272 -4.39 19.27 -11.95
N VAL A 273 -3.57 19.35 -10.91
CA VAL A 273 -3.57 20.46 -9.97
C VAL A 273 -3.11 21.69 -10.74
N VAL A 274 -4.07 22.54 -11.10
CA VAL A 274 -3.76 23.87 -11.63
C VAL A 274 -3.08 24.64 -10.51
N ASN A 275 -1.86 25.11 -10.76
CA ASN A 275 -1.17 26.09 -9.90
C ASN A 275 -1.98 27.39 -9.88
N GLY A 276 -3.00 27.45 -9.02
CA GLY A 276 -3.59 28.70 -8.60
C GLY A 276 -2.73 29.26 -7.48
N GLU A 277 -2.05 30.38 -7.72
CA GLU A 277 -1.47 31.18 -6.65
C GLU A 277 -2.58 31.54 -5.65
N GLY A 278 -2.69 30.78 -4.56
CA GLY A 278 -3.57 31.12 -3.43
C GLY A 278 -4.67 30.13 -3.05
N GLU A 279 -4.87 29.01 -3.76
CA GLU A 279 -5.83 27.98 -3.33
C GLU A 279 -5.10 26.71 -2.86
N GLY A 280 -5.47 26.21 -1.68
CA GLY A 280 -4.82 25.06 -1.05
C GLY A 280 -4.76 23.82 -1.95
N VAL A 281 -3.84 22.91 -1.64
CA VAL A 281 -3.62 21.65 -2.36
C VAL A 281 -4.96 20.95 -2.62
N LYS A 282 -5.39 20.89 -3.90
CA LYS A 282 -6.57 20.12 -4.27
C LYS A 282 -6.31 18.66 -3.92
N GLN A 283 -7.12 18.11 -3.01
CA GLN A 283 -6.98 16.74 -2.54
C GLN A 283 -7.24 15.79 -3.72
N VAL A 284 -6.33 14.84 -3.93
CA VAL A 284 -6.54 13.72 -4.83
C VAL A 284 -7.60 12.84 -4.18
N GLU A 285 -8.72 12.59 -4.84
CA GLU A 285 -9.77 11.72 -4.29
C GLU A 285 -9.71 10.32 -4.92
N VAL A 286 -9.86 9.30 -4.07
CA VAL A 286 -9.91 7.90 -4.50
C VAL A 286 -11.38 7.54 -4.73
N VAL A 287 -11.76 7.39 -5.99
CA VAL A 287 -13.16 7.19 -6.41
C VAL A 287 -13.54 5.74 -6.64
N GLY A 288 -12.55 4.85 -6.70
CA GLY A 288 -12.79 3.45 -6.98
C GLY A 288 -11.55 2.60 -6.90
N LYS A 289 -11.73 1.33 -7.26
CA LYS A 289 -10.65 0.36 -7.42
C LYS A 289 -10.97 -0.63 -8.52
N MET A 290 -9.92 -1.01 -9.22
CA MET A 290 -9.88 -2.11 -10.17
C MET A 290 -9.12 -3.27 -9.57
N MET A 291 -9.67 -4.48 -9.68
CA MET A 291 -9.14 -5.68 -9.04
C MET A 291 -9.12 -6.83 -10.04
N LEU A 292 -8.05 -7.61 -10.05
CA LEU A 292 -8.00 -8.90 -10.70
C LEU A 292 -7.76 -9.93 -9.61
N ALA A 293 -8.69 -10.87 -9.48
CA ALA A 293 -8.56 -12.04 -8.62
C ALA A 293 -8.60 -13.27 -9.52
N ASP A 294 -7.47 -13.96 -9.63
CA ASP A 294 -7.23 -15.08 -10.54
C ASP A 294 -7.54 -14.73 -12.00
N GLY A 295 -8.66 -15.20 -12.54
CA GLY A 295 -9.13 -14.87 -13.89
C GLY A 295 -10.18 -13.76 -13.95
N VAL A 296 -10.62 -13.20 -12.82
CA VAL A 296 -11.81 -12.33 -12.77
C VAL A 296 -11.42 -10.88 -12.49
N VAL A 297 -11.66 -10.02 -13.48
CA VAL A 297 -11.53 -8.56 -13.37
C VAL A 297 -12.81 -7.99 -12.76
N LYS A 298 -12.67 -7.15 -11.74
CA LYS A 298 -13.77 -6.57 -10.96
C LYS A 298 -13.55 -5.08 -10.71
N MET A 299 -14.60 -4.29 -10.83
CA MET A 299 -14.60 -2.86 -10.51
C MET A 299 -15.43 -2.57 -9.26
N ASN A 300 -14.99 -1.60 -8.46
CA ASN A 300 -15.80 -1.01 -7.41
C ASN A 300 -15.59 0.51 -7.41
N MET A 301 -16.63 1.29 -7.71
CA MET A 301 -16.60 2.76 -7.73
C MET A 301 -17.16 3.39 -6.44
N GLY A 302 -16.92 2.76 -5.29
CA GLY A 302 -17.51 3.15 -4.00
C GLY A 302 -18.87 2.50 -3.69
N GLY A 303 -19.32 1.57 -4.53
CA GLY A 303 -20.60 0.89 -4.38
C GLY A 303 -20.46 -0.62 -4.34
N LYS A 304 -21.35 -1.30 -5.05
CA LYS A 304 -21.27 -2.75 -5.27
C LYS A 304 -20.09 -3.07 -6.20
N THR A 305 -19.41 -4.16 -5.92
CA THR A 305 -18.39 -4.69 -6.83
C THR A 305 -19.06 -5.37 -8.03
N GLU A 306 -18.64 -5.00 -9.23
CA GLU A 306 -19.14 -5.52 -10.50
C GLU A 306 -18.05 -6.32 -11.21
N VAL A 307 -18.44 -7.40 -11.90
CA VAL A 307 -17.53 -8.17 -12.74
C VAL A 307 -17.42 -7.47 -14.09
N VAL A 308 -16.20 -7.15 -14.49
CA VAL A 308 -15.91 -6.48 -15.76
C VAL A 308 -15.55 -7.49 -16.83
N LYS A 309 -14.76 -8.51 -16.47
CA LYS A 309 -14.26 -9.52 -17.41
C LYS A 309 -13.93 -10.80 -16.68
N VAL A 310 -14.21 -11.94 -17.31
CA VAL A 310 -13.77 -13.26 -16.87
C VAL A 310 -12.81 -13.79 -17.93
N CYS A 311 -11.58 -14.02 -17.53
CA CYS A 311 -10.52 -14.62 -18.33
C CYS A 311 -10.50 -16.12 -18.03
N ARG A 312 -10.60 -16.93 -19.06
CA ARG A 312 -10.49 -18.40 -19.02
C ARG A 312 -9.11 -18.89 -19.47
N THR A 313 -8.36 -18.04 -20.16
CA THR A 313 -7.00 -18.36 -20.64
C THR A 313 -5.98 -17.31 -20.22
N GLU A 314 -4.69 -17.68 -20.21
CA GLU A 314 -3.61 -16.73 -19.97
C GLU A 314 -3.59 -15.60 -20.99
N ALA A 315 -3.88 -15.87 -22.25
CA ALA A 315 -3.94 -14.84 -23.28
C ALA A 315 -4.99 -13.76 -22.96
N GLU A 316 -6.16 -14.17 -22.47
CA GLU A 316 -7.20 -13.26 -22.02
C GLU A 316 -6.79 -12.49 -20.76
N ARG A 317 -6.15 -13.17 -19.79
CA ARG A 317 -5.69 -12.53 -18.55
C ARG A 317 -4.58 -11.51 -18.80
N ILE A 318 -3.59 -11.85 -19.64
CA ILE A 318 -2.54 -10.93 -20.07
C ILE A 318 -3.13 -9.75 -20.84
N GLY A 319 -4.12 -10.00 -21.71
CA GLY A 319 -4.88 -8.94 -22.37
C GLY A 319 -5.56 -8.00 -21.38
N ALA A 320 -6.18 -8.56 -20.33
CA ALA A 320 -6.83 -7.80 -19.27
C ALA A 320 -5.85 -6.98 -18.40
N LEU A 321 -4.65 -7.51 -18.11
CA LEU A 321 -3.58 -6.77 -17.43
C LEU A 321 -3.24 -5.47 -18.17
N LYS A 322 -3.07 -5.57 -19.49
CA LYS A 322 -2.79 -4.42 -20.35
C LYS A 322 -3.98 -3.46 -20.43
N GLU A 323 -5.17 -3.98 -20.71
CA GLU A 323 -6.38 -3.20 -20.96
C GLU A 323 -6.86 -2.43 -19.72
N HIS A 324 -6.92 -3.09 -18.56
CA HIS A 324 -7.57 -2.53 -17.37
C HIS A 324 -6.59 -1.98 -16.33
N PHE A 325 -5.33 -2.42 -16.33
CA PHE A 325 -4.34 -2.00 -15.34
C PHE A 325 -3.17 -1.22 -15.95
N GLY A 326 -2.98 -1.28 -17.27
CA GLY A 326 -1.83 -0.71 -17.95
C GLY A 326 -0.54 -1.51 -17.70
N ILE A 327 -0.67 -2.80 -17.38
CA ILE A 327 0.46 -3.67 -17.06
C ILE A 327 0.91 -4.43 -18.30
N TRP A 328 2.23 -4.46 -18.53
CA TRP A 328 2.85 -5.16 -19.64
C TRP A 328 3.86 -6.18 -19.14
N LEU A 329 3.64 -7.46 -19.48
CA LEU A 329 4.58 -8.54 -19.19
C LEU A 329 5.56 -8.74 -20.35
N THR A 330 6.83 -9.04 -20.01
CA THR A 330 7.84 -9.49 -20.99
C THR A 330 7.48 -10.85 -21.55
N ASP A 331 8.09 -11.26 -22.67
CA ASP A 331 7.82 -12.58 -23.23
C ASP A 331 8.25 -13.70 -22.26
N GLU A 332 9.38 -13.52 -21.56
CA GLU A 332 9.81 -14.43 -20.49
C GLU A 332 8.79 -14.53 -19.35
N GLU A 333 8.24 -13.40 -18.88
CA GLU A 333 7.22 -13.42 -17.82
C GLU A 333 5.93 -14.12 -18.29
N ARG A 334 5.52 -13.94 -19.55
CA ARG A 334 4.32 -14.59 -20.09
C ARG A 334 4.46 -16.12 -20.10
N GLU A 335 5.68 -16.61 -20.33
CA GLU A 335 5.98 -18.04 -20.30
C GLU A 335 6.16 -18.57 -18.87
N GLY A 336 6.58 -17.73 -17.92
CA GLY A 336 6.91 -18.13 -16.55
C GLY A 336 5.76 -18.77 -15.77
N ILE A 337 4.50 -18.50 -16.14
CA ILE A 337 3.35 -19.09 -15.47
C ILE A 337 2.99 -20.49 -15.95
N ARG A 338 3.56 -20.96 -17.07
CA ARG A 338 3.18 -22.24 -17.67
C ARG A 338 3.48 -23.39 -16.71
N GLY A 339 2.48 -24.23 -16.46
CA GLY A 339 2.59 -25.33 -15.52
C GLY A 339 2.47 -24.94 -14.04
N PHE A 340 2.43 -23.65 -13.71
CA PHE A 340 2.23 -23.18 -12.34
C PHE A 340 0.77 -23.37 -11.89
N GLU A 341 0.54 -23.43 -10.57
CA GLU A 341 -0.77 -23.80 -10.01
C GLU A 341 -1.90 -22.80 -10.33
N THR A 342 -1.57 -21.54 -10.61
CA THR A 342 -2.51 -20.46 -10.94
C THR A 342 -2.65 -20.19 -12.44
N GLU A 343 -2.11 -21.06 -13.30
CA GLU A 343 -2.24 -20.99 -14.75
C GLU A 343 -3.71 -21.21 -15.18
N LEU A 344 -4.25 -20.33 -16.02
CA LEU A 344 -5.56 -20.52 -16.64
C LEU A 344 -5.44 -21.37 -17.91
N ARG A 345 -6.00 -22.57 -17.87
CA ARG A 345 -5.86 -23.60 -18.93
C ARG A 345 -7.04 -23.69 -19.91
N GLY A 346 -8.08 -22.88 -19.75
CA GLY A 346 -9.31 -22.93 -20.57
C GLY A 346 -10.42 -23.73 -19.93
#